data_AF-A0A7R9L278-F1
#
_entry.id   AF-A0A7R9L278-F1
#
_cell.length_a   1.000
_cell.length_b   1.000
_cell.length_c   1.000
_cell.angle_alpha   90.00
_cell.angle_beta   90.00
_cell.angle_gamma   90.00
#
_symmetry.space_group_name_H-M   'P 1'
#
loop_
_entity.id
_entity.type
_entity.pdbx_description
1 polymer ?
#
loop_
_entity_poly.entity_id
_entity_poly.type
_entity_poly.pdbx_seq_one_letter_code
_entity_poly.pdbx_strand_id
1 'polypeptide(L)'
;MPKTLIIVILDESGSMGTKKSVELDNVPELTAHNYLPGGMTALYDAIAEGVRLADRDKTNDERVICVIMTDGEENSSRETTKEQVRHIISGYEAKGDWTFVYIGENPERWSRDAGMSATNAINYDHINTRNNYTNATSAVSQFRKSLSKQSTNLFSKD
;
A
#
# COMPACT_ATOMS: atom_id res chain seq x y z
N MET A 1 -9.03 20.97 0.49
CA MET A 1 -8.00 19.96 0.85
C MET A 1 -7.70 19.14 -0.40
N PRO A 2 -6.47 18.63 -0.58
CA PRO A 2 -6.14 17.79 -1.74
C PRO A 2 -7.00 16.53 -1.78
N LYS A 3 -7.53 16.17 -2.95
CA LYS A 3 -8.19 14.87 -3.13
C LYS A 3 -7.13 13.78 -2.97
N THR A 4 -7.53 12.67 -2.36
CA THR A 4 -6.60 11.59 -1.99
C THR A 4 -7.14 10.26 -2.47
N LEU A 5 -6.42 9.63 -3.39
CA LEU A 5 -6.65 8.25 -3.81
C LEU A 5 -5.88 7.33 -2.85
N ILE A 6 -6.56 6.33 -2.30
CA ILE A 6 -5.96 5.35 -1.39
C ILE A 6 -5.95 4.00 -2.10
N ILE A 7 -4.78 3.37 -2.13
CA ILE A 7 -4.63 2.01 -2.60
C ILE A 7 -4.23 1.18 -1.38
N VAL A 8 -4.96 0.11 -1.12
CA VAL A 8 -4.54 -0.90 -0.16
C VAL A 8 -4.15 -2.14 -0.94
N ILE A 9 -2.87 -2.50 -0.85
CA ILE A 9 -2.31 -3.71 -1.42
C ILE A 9 -2.21 -4.70 -0.29
N LEU A 10 -3.20 -5.59 -0.22
CA LEU A 10 -3.14 -6.79 0.58
C LEU A 10 -2.54 -7.87 -0.31
N ASP A 11 -1.48 -8.49 0.18
CA ASP A 11 -0.91 -9.64 -0.48
C ASP A 11 -1.83 -10.85 -0.36
N GLU A 12 -2.36 -11.31 -1.49
CA GLU A 12 -2.85 -12.68 -1.66
C GLU A 12 -2.67 -13.14 -3.11
N SER A 13 -2.19 -14.38 -3.27
CA SER A 13 -2.22 -15.14 -4.54
C SER A 13 -3.63 -15.55 -5.00
N GLY A 14 -4.68 -15.21 -4.24
CA GLY A 14 -6.08 -15.42 -4.60
C GLY A 14 -6.52 -14.43 -5.67
N SER A 15 -7.27 -14.90 -6.68
CA SER A 15 -7.78 -14.05 -7.75
C SER A 15 -8.72 -12.97 -7.20
N MET A 16 -8.22 -11.76 -6.97
CA MET A 16 -9.10 -10.60 -6.81
C MET A 16 -9.75 -10.32 -8.17
N GLY A 17 -11.08 -10.50 -8.22
CA GLY A 17 -11.91 -10.10 -9.35
C GLY A 17 -11.69 -8.62 -9.72
N THR A 18 -11.99 -8.30 -10.98
CA THR A 18 -11.93 -6.97 -11.62
C THR A 18 -11.51 -5.80 -10.71
N LYS A 19 -10.22 -5.44 -10.77
CA LYS A 19 -9.63 -4.30 -10.06
C LYS A 19 -10.02 -2.98 -10.75
N LYS A 20 -11.18 -2.43 -10.40
CA LYS A 20 -11.65 -1.14 -10.88
C LYS A 20 -11.67 -0.16 -9.70
N SER A 21 -11.19 1.06 -9.91
CA SER A 21 -11.41 2.14 -8.95
C SER A 21 -12.92 2.34 -8.76
N VAL A 22 -13.36 2.32 -7.50
CA VAL A 22 -14.73 2.57 -7.10
C VAL A 22 -14.72 3.65 -6.02
N GLU A 23 -15.79 4.43 -5.95
CA GLU A 23 -15.98 5.35 -4.83
C GLU A 23 -16.03 4.56 -3.51
N LEU A 24 -15.58 5.17 -2.42
CA LEU A 24 -15.43 4.50 -1.13
C LEU A 24 -16.73 3.84 -0.65
N ASP A 25 -17.87 4.51 -0.85
CA ASP A 25 -19.20 4.01 -0.44
C ASP A 25 -19.68 2.79 -1.26
N ASN A 26 -18.99 2.50 -2.37
CA ASN A 26 -19.27 1.39 -3.27
C ASN A 26 -18.25 0.25 -3.17
N VAL A 27 -17.28 0.33 -2.24
CA VAL A 27 -16.34 -0.76 -1.98
C VAL A 27 -17.12 -1.90 -1.30
N PRO A 28 -17.23 -3.09 -1.92
CA PRO A 28 -17.93 -4.22 -1.30
C PRO A 28 -17.17 -4.71 -0.07
N GLU A 29 -17.90 -5.12 0.96
CA GLU A 29 -17.30 -5.79 2.11
C GLU A 29 -16.56 -7.05 1.68
N LEU A 30 -15.36 -7.27 2.21
CA LEU A 30 -14.64 -8.52 2.04
C LEU A 30 -15.34 -9.60 2.88
N THR A 31 -15.70 -10.69 2.22
CA THR A 31 -16.38 -11.86 2.76
C THR A 31 -15.63 -13.10 2.29
N ALA A 32 -15.82 -14.23 2.97
CA ALA A 32 -15.24 -15.51 2.53
C ALA A 32 -15.70 -15.95 1.11
N HIS A 33 -16.70 -15.29 0.53
CA HIS A 33 -17.20 -15.57 -0.82
C HIS A 33 -16.53 -14.73 -1.91
N ASN A 34 -16.06 -13.52 -1.59
CA ASN A 34 -15.42 -12.62 -2.54
C ASN A 34 -13.92 -12.39 -2.24
N TYR A 35 -13.41 -13.04 -1.19
CA TYR A 35 -12.02 -13.00 -0.77
C TYR A 35 -11.58 -14.38 -0.25
N LEU A 36 -10.56 -14.95 -0.89
CA LEU A 36 -10.06 -16.30 -0.61
C LEU A 36 -8.54 -16.26 -0.46
N PRO A 37 -8.01 -16.37 0.78
CA PRO A 37 -6.57 -16.39 1.03
C PRO A 37 -5.89 -17.58 0.36
N GLY A 38 -4.91 -17.29 -0.49
CA GLY A 38 -4.16 -18.29 -1.27
C GLY A 38 -2.92 -18.86 -0.57
N GLY A 39 -2.56 -18.37 0.62
CA GLY A 39 -1.44 -18.88 1.43
C GLY A 39 -0.04 -18.65 0.83
N MET A 40 0.06 -17.84 -0.22
CA MET A 40 1.30 -17.51 -0.93
C MET A 40 1.34 -16.01 -1.21
N THR A 41 2.54 -15.43 -1.17
CA THR A 41 2.79 -13.99 -1.16
C THR A 41 3.43 -13.51 -2.45
N ALA A 42 2.64 -12.91 -3.35
CA ALA A 42 3.10 -12.33 -4.62
C ALA A 42 3.11 -10.80 -4.53
N LEU A 43 3.79 -10.29 -3.49
CA LEU A 43 3.83 -8.90 -3.08
C LEU A 43 4.40 -7.99 -4.16
N TYR A 44 5.47 -8.39 -4.85
CA TYR A 44 6.08 -7.56 -5.90
C TYR A 44 5.14 -7.36 -7.08
N ASP A 45 4.47 -8.43 -7.53
CA ASP A 45 3.49 -8.36 -8.60
C ASP A 45 2.27 -7.53 -8.18
N ALA A 46 1.82 -7.69 -6.93
CA ALA A 46 0.73 -6.91 -6.36
C ALA A 46 1.05 -5.41 -6.32
N ILE A 47 2.27 -5.03 -5.95
CA ILE A 47 2.75 -3.64 -5.96
C ILE A 47 2.77 -3.07 -7.38
N ALA A 48 3.37 -3.78 -8.33
CA ALA A 48 3.46 -3.31 -9.71
C ALA A 48 2.07 -3.07 -10.31
N GLU A 49 1.15 -4.03 -10.13
CA GLU A 49 -0.21 -3.92 -10.64
C GLU A 49 -1.01 -2.83 -9.92
N GLY A 50 -0.90 -2.74 -8.59
CA GLY A 50 -1.60 -1.72 -7.80
C GLY A 50 -1.19 -0.30 -8.20
N VAL A 51 0.11 -0.05 -8.36
CA VAL A 51 0.63 1.25 -8.82
C VAL A 51 0.17 1.55 -10.25
N ARG A 52 0.23 0.57 -11.16
CA ARG A 52 -0.21 0.74 -12.55
C ARG A 52 -1.68 1.15 -12.64
N LEU A 53 -2.55 0.50 -11.87
CA LEU A 53 -3.99 0.79 -11.84
C LEU A 53 -4.26 2.18 -11.26
N ALA A 54 -3.56 2.58 -10.21
CA ALA A 54 -3.76 3.89 -9.63
C ALA A 54 -3.19 5.02 -10.47
N ASP A 55 -2.04 4.84 -11.14
CA ASP A 55 -1.52 5.85 -12.08
C ASP A 55 -2.49 6.05 -13.26
N ARG A 56 -3.16 4.97 -13.70
CA ARG A 56 -4.23 5.05 -14.71
C ARG A 56 -5.44 5.85 -14.23
N ASP A 57 -5.86 5.65 -12.97
CA ASP A 57 -7.12 6.19 -12.46
C ASP A 57 -6.96 7.56 -11.76
N LYS A 58 -5.76 7.91 -11.32
CA LYS A 58 -5.44 9.16 -10.62
C LYS A 58 -5.66 10.38 -11.50
N THR A 59 -6.24 11.44 -10.94
CA THR A 59 -6.30 12.76 -11.59
C THR A 59 -5.17 13.70 -11.18
N ASN A 60 -4.93 14.76 -11.95
CA ASN A 60 -3.84 15.72 -11.68
C ASN A 60 -3.99 16.48 -10.35
N ASP A 61 -5.20 16.61 -9.81
CA ASP A 61 -5.50 17.27 -8.53
C ASP A 61 -5.44 16.31 -7.32
N GLU A 62 -5.15 15.03 -7.56
CA GLU A 62 -5.05 14.00 -6.52
C GLU A 62 -3.61 13.76 -6.06
N ARG A 63 -3.47 13.35 -4.81
CA ARG A 63 -2.29 12.66 -4.28
C ARG A 63 -2.63 11.20 -3.98
N VAL A 64 -1.64 10.32 -3.97
CA VAL A 64 -1.82 8.89 -3.75
C VAL A 64 -1.14 8.46 -2.46
N ILE A 65 -1.84 7.64 -1.67
CA ILE A 65 -1.23 6.85 -0.60
C ILE A 65 -1.36 5.38 -0.97
N CYS A 66 -0.22 4.72 -1.13
CA CYS A 66 -0.14 3.28 -1.36
C CYS A 66 0.20 2.59 -0.03
N VAL A 67 -0.77 1.90 0.55
CA VAL A 67 -0.61 1.10 1.77
C VAL A 67 -0.28 -0.33 1.34
N ILE A 68 0.94 -0.76 1.60
CA ILE A 68 1.42 -2.12 1.37
C ILE A 68 1.30 -2.87 2.70
N MET A 69 0.46 -3.89 2.77
CA MET A 69 0.25 -4.66 3.98
C MET A 69 0.31 -6.16 3.69
N THR A 70 1.11 -6.88 4.48
CA THR A 70 1.30 -8.32 4.37
C THR A 70 1.62 -8.90 5.75
N ASP A 71 1.21 -10.13 6.01
CA ASP A 71 1.54 -10.87 7.23
C ASP A 71 2.74 -11.83 7.03
N GLY A 72 3.34 -11.84 5.84
CA GLY A 72 4.43 -12.73 5.45
C GLY A 72 5.48 -12.08 4.56
N GLU A 73 6.49 -12.87 4.18
CA GLU A 73 7.54 -12.44 3.25
C GLU A 73 7.20 -12.82 1.80
N GLU A 74 7.62 -11.98 0.85
CA GLU A 74 7.61 -12.27 -0.58
C GLU A 74 8.20 -13.65 -0.91
N ASN A 75 7.40 -14.51 -1.56
CA ASN A 75 7.79 -15.88 -1.87
C ASN A 75 7.20 -16.44 -3.19
N SER A 76 6.38 -15.67 -3.91
CA SER A 76 5.57 -16.20 -5.02
C SER A 76 5.44 -15.30 -6.26
N SER A 77 6.01 -14.10 -6.26
CA SER A 77 6.02 -13.21 -7.43
C SER A 77 6.79 -13.83 -8.59
N ARG A 78 6.32 -13.60 -9.81
CA ARG A 78 6.87 -14.18 -11.06
C ARG A 78 7.15 -13.14 -12.13
N GLU A 79 6.47 -12.00 -12.12
CA GLU A 79 6.55 -11.01 -13.19
C GLU A 79 7.44 -9.81 -12.81
N THR A 80 7.51 -9.51 -11.52
CA THR A 80 8.17 -8.32 -10.96
C THR A 80 9.27 -8.71 -10.00
N THR A 81 10.47 -8.17 -10.21
CA THR A 81 11.61 -8.35 -9.30
C THR A 81 11.66 -7.29 -8.20
N LYS A 82 12.44 -7.58 -7.16
CA LYS A 82 12.72 -6.64 -6.07
C LYS A 82 13.29 -5.31 -6.57
N GLU A 83 14.22 -5.38 -7.52
CA GLU A 83 14.85 -4.20 -8.11
C GLU A 83 13.82 -3.37 -8.88
N GLN A 84 12.90 -4.01 -9.62
CA GLN A 84 11.82 -3.30 -10.30
C GLN A 84 10.89 -2.61 -9.30
N VAL A 85 10.52 -3.28 -8.19
CA VAL A 85 9.73 -2.66 -7.11
C VAL A 85 10.42 -1.42 -6.54
N ARG A 86 11.73 -1.48 -6.30
CA ARG A 86 12.50 -0.33 -5.85
C ARG A 86 12.43 0.84 -6.85
N HIS A 87 12.57 0.56 -8.14
CA HIS A 87 12.46 1.59 -9.18
C HIS A 87 11.05 2.17 -9.29
N ILE A 88 10.02 1.34 -9.15
CA ILE A 88 8.62 1.79 -9.12
C ILE A 88 8.41 2.72 -7.94
N ILE A 89 8.71 2.29 -6.72
CA ILE A 89 8.45 3.09 -5.51
C ILE A 89 9.20 4.42 -5.57
N SER A 90 10.52 4.39 -5.78
CA SER A 90 11.32 5.61 -5.85
C SER A 90 10.93 6.54 -7.00
N GLY A 91 10.59 5.99 -8.18
CA GLY A 91 10.16 6.77 -9.34
C GLY A 91 8.82 7.47 -9.12
N TYR A 92 7.88 6.83 -8.42
CA TYR A 92 6.60 7.43 -8.08
C TYR A 92 6.71 8.42 -6.91
N GLU A 93 7.52 8.13 -5.89
CA GLU A 93 7.80 9.11 -4.81
C GLU A 93 8.45 10.39 -5.36
N ALA A 94 9.33 10.28 -6.36
CA ALA A 94 9.95 11.43 -7.01
C ALA A 94 8.97 12.38 -7.72
N LYS A 95 7.73 11.93 -8.03
CA LYS A 95 6.66 12.79 -8.57
C LYS A 95 6.14 13.80 -7.52
N GLY A 96 6.40 13.57 -6.23
CA GLY A 96 6.06 14.49 -5.13
C GLY A 96 4.59 14.47 -4.68
N ASP A 97 3.79 13.55 -5.21
CA ASP A 97 2.38 13.37 -4.88
C ASP A 97 2.01 11.90 -4.60
N TRP A 98 3.01 11.03 -4.42
CA TRP A 98 2.85 9.63 -4.01
C TRP A 98 3.52 9.39 -2.66
N THR A 99 2.82 8.70 -1.77
CA THR A 99 3.34 8.25 -0.48
C THR A 99 3.19 6.73 -0.40
N PHE A 100 4.29 6.02 -0.19
CA PHE A 100 4.27 4.59 0.08
C PHE A 100 4.44 4.33 1.56
N VAL A 101 3.64 3.42 2.11
CA VAL A 101 3.77 2.93 3.48
C VAL A 101 3.70 1.42 3.52
N TYR A 102 4.40 0.83 4.48
CA TYR A 102 4.52 -0.61 4.65
C TYR A 102 4.13 -1.03 6.07
N ILE A 103 3.28 -2.05 6.16
CA ILE A 103 2.92 -2.74 7.40
C ILE A 103 3.14 -4.23 7.17
N GLY A 104 4.26 -4.76 7.65
CA GLY A 104 4.64 -6.13 7.31
C GLY A 104 5.81 -6.65 8.14
N GLU A 105 6.32 -7.80 7.72
CA GLU A 105 7.51 -8.39 8.32
C GLU A 105 8.77 -7.57 7.99
N ASN A 106 9.70 -7.50 8.95
CA ASN A 106 11.02 -6.91 8.79
C ASN A 106 11.04 -5.52 8.10
N PRO A 107 10.30 -4.52 8.62
CA PRO A 107 10.07 -3.21 7.98
C PRO A 107 11.36 -2.44 7.66
N GLU A 108 12.39 -2.56 8.50
CA GLU A 108 13.68 -1.93 8.22
C GLU A 108 14.37 -2.52 6.98
N ARG A 109 14.29 -3.85 6.81
CA ARG A 109 14.84 -4.52 5.62
C ARG A 109 14.02 -4.12 4.39
N TRP A 110 12.70 -4.15 4.50
CA TRP A 110 11.81 -3.71 3.43
C TRP A 110 12.14 -2.28 2.99
N SER A 111 12.20 -1.33 3.93
CA SER A 111 12.51 0.07 3.65
C SER A 111 13.82 0.23 2.89
N ARG A 112 14.89 -0.46 3.31
CA ARG A 112 16.19 -0.41 2.62
C ARG A 112 16.12 -1.00 1.21
N ASP A 113 15.48 -2.15 1.05
CA ASP A 113 15.42 -2.88 -0.21
C ASP A 113 14.55 -2.13 -1.24
N ALA A 114 13.35 -1.71 -0.82
CA ALA A 114 12.39 -0.94 -1.60
C ALA A 114 12.80 0.52 -1.83
N GLY A 115 13.75 1.05 -1.04
CA GLY A 115 14.22 2.43 -1.17
C GLY A 115 13.20 3.47 -0.70
N MET A 116 12.40 3.15 0.31
CA MET A 116 11.41 4.04 0.93
C MET A 116 11.87 4.51 2.32
N SER A 117 11.25 5.56 2.84
CA SER A 117 11.53 6.04 4.21
C SER A 117 11.26 4.98 5.27
N ALA A 118 12.21 4.76 6.18
CA ALA A 118 12.06 3.80 7.27
C ALA A 118 10.92 4.16 8.23
N THR A 119 10.61 5.45 8.38
CA THR A 119 9.49 5.92 9.21
C THR A 119 8.12 5.68 8.57
N ASN A 120 8.07 5.29 7.30
CA ASN A 120 6.86 4.82 6.62
C ASN A 120 6.72 3.29 6.66
N ALA A 121 7.54 2.57 7.42
CA ALA A 121 7.50 1.13 7.53
C ALA A 121 7.36 0.71 9.01
N ILE A 122 6.34 -0.09 9.32
CA ILE A 122 6.09 -0.63 10.67
C ILE A 122 5.86 -2.13 10.64
N ASN A 123 6.05 -2.78 11.79
CA ASN A 123 5.81 -4.22 11.92
C ASN A 123 4.32 -4.54 11.80
N TYR A 124 4.02 -5.70 11.20
CA TYR A 124 2.70 -6.31 11.29
C TYR A 124 2.44 -6.84 12.71
N ASP A 125 1.31 -6.48 13.30
CA ASP A 125 0.89 -6.95 14.63
C ASP A 125 0.13 -8.28 14.50
N HIS A 126 0.82 -9.39 14.73
CA HIS A 126 0.24 -10.75 14.73
C HIS A 126 -0.65 -11.03 15.93
N ILE A 127 -0.45 -10.34 17.04
CA ILE A 127 -1.21 -10.58 18.28
C ILE A 127 -2.55 -9.86 18.19
N ASN A 128 -2.54 -8.64 17.66
CA ASN A 128 -3.72 -7.81 17.49
C ASN A 128 -3.78 -7.27 16.07
N THR A 129 -4.20 -8.11 15.13
CA THR A 129 -4.29 -7.78 13.70
C THR A 129 -5.14 -6.56 13.40
N ARG A 130 -6.11 -6.20 14.27
CA ARG A 130 -6.90 -4.96 14.17
C ARG A 130 -6.02 -3.70 14.28
N ASN A 131 -4.89 -3.77 14.97
CA ASN A 131 -3.95 -2.65 15.06
C ASN A 131 -3.37 -2.27 13.71
N ASN A 132 -3.15 -3.22 12.79
CA ASN A 132 -2.63 -2.94 11.45
C ASN A 132 -3.59 -2.00 10.68
N TYR A 133 -4.88 -2.34 10.68
CA TYR A 133 -5.93 -1.51 10.08
C TYR A 133 -6.11 -0.18 10.80
N THR A 134 -6.05 -0.19 12.13
CA THR A 134 -6.18 1.04 12.94
C THR A 134 -5.04 2.02 12.68
N ASN A 135 -3.80 1.53 12.57
CA ASN A 135 -2.62 2.32 12.26
C ASN A 135 -2.72 2.92 10.85
N ALA A 136 -3.04 2.11 9.85
CA ALA A 136 -3.25 2.59 8.48
C ALA A 136 -4.36 3.65 8.42
N THR A 137 -5.52 3.36 9.01
CA THR A 137 -6.69 4.26 8.98
C THR A 137 -6.40 5.58 9.68
N SER A 138 -5.74 5.55 10.84
CA SER A 138 -5.40 6.76 11.61
C SER A 138 -4.41 7.63 10.85
N ALA A 139 -3.32 7.03 10.34
CA ALA A 139 -2.29 7.72 9.58
C ALA A 139 -2.84 8.38 8.30
N VAL A 140 -3.61 7.61 7.52
CA VAL A 140 -4.28 8.11 6.31
C VAL A 140 -5.27 9.23 6.64
N SER A 141 -6.09 9.07 7.67
CA SER A 141 -7.09 10.07 8.07
C SER A 141 -6.47 11.39 8.53
N GLN A 142 -5.34 11.32 9.25
CA GLN A 142 -4.59 12.51 9.65
C GLN A 142 -3.97 13.20 8.44
N PHE A 143 -3.29 12.44 7.57
CA PHE A 143 -2.67 13.01 6.38
C PHE A 143 -3.69 13.61 5.39
N ARG A 144 -4.89 13.02 5.30
CA ARG A 144 -6.00 13.59 4.51
C ARG A 144 -6.38 15.02 4.92
N LYS A 145 -6.18 15.37 6.20
CA LYS A 145 -6.43 16.73 6.72
C LYS A 145 -5.28 17.71 6.42
N SER A 146 -4.11 17.20 6.04
CA SER A 146 -2.93 18.00 5.68
C SER A 146 -3.00 18.53 4.24
N LEU A 147 -2.35 19.68 4.00
CA LEU A 147 -2.11 20.26 2.67
C LEU A 147 -0.91 19.64 1.93
N SER A 148 -0.04 18.91 2.61
CA SER A 148 1.17 18.29 2.04
C SER A 148 0.83 17.26 0.97
N LYS A 149 1.47 17.27 -0.19
CA LYS A 149 1.17 16.28 -1.25
C LYS A 149 1.77 14.90 -1.00
N GLN A 150 2.81 14.81 -0.16
CA GLN A 150 3.54 13.60 0.16
C GLN A 150 3.95 13.59 1.64
N SER A 151 4.21 12.41 2.21
CA SER A 151 4.83 12.24 3.52
C SER A 151 5.90 11.16 3.50
N THR A 152 7.01 11.40 4.19
CA THR A 152 8.03 10.39 4.49
C THR A 152 7.89 9.82 5.90
N ASN A 153 6.93 10.28 6.70
CA ASN A 153 6.68 9.86 8.07
C ASN A 153 5.17 9.86 8.38
N LEU A 154 4.41 9.03 7.66
CA LEU A 154 2.95 8.96 7.74
C LEU A 154 2.47 8.38 9.09
N PHE A 155 3.24 7.50 9.72
CA PHE A 155 2.88 6.87 10.99
C PHE A 155 3.25 7.70 12.22
N SER A 156 3.81 8.90 12.05
CA SER A 156 4.08 9.81 13.17
C SER A 156 2.79 10.10 13.93
N LYS A 157 2.87 10.01 15.26
CA LYS A 157 1.85 10.53 16.16
C LYS A 157 2.30 11.91 16.59
N ASP A 158 2.10 12.90 15.72
CA ASP A 158 2.26 14.31 16.12
C ASP A 158 1.14 14.73 17.09
#